data_AF-A0A1G6GC79-F1
#
_entry.id   AF-A0A1G6GC79-F1
#
_cell.length_a   1.000
_cell.length_b   1.000
_cell.length_c   1.000
_cell.angle_alpha   90.00
_cell.angle_beta   90.00
_cell.angle_gamma   90.00
#
_symmetry.space_group_name_H-M   'P 1'
#
loop_
_entity.id
_entity.type
_entity.pdbx_description
1 polymer ?
#
loop_
_entity_poly.entity_id
_entity_poly.type
_entity_poly.pdbx_seq_one_letter_code
_entity_poly.pdbx_strand_id
1 'polypeptide(L)'
;MVQMIAQVSIGKSSNIFANYELADKFQDFTLGGKLSNISLSVYPRGINDTDNFWFEFQTTSGKEYYYVMPAAGKREPLFDKGKMAMQLSEFTKGVVDRNKLDTRWRN
;
A
#
# COMPACT_ATOMS: atom_id res chain seq x y z
N MET A 1 75.13 -1.31 -2.85
CA MET A 1 74.67 -0.33 -1.83
C MET A 1 73.96 0.76 -2.61
N VAL A 2 72.69 1.13 -2.46
CA VAL A 2 71.69 1.02 -1.39
C VAL A 2 70.31 0.96 -2.08
N GLN A 3 69.37 0.18 -1.52
CA GLN A 3 67.98 0.14 -1.99
C GLN A 3 67.19 1.35 -1.48
N MET A 4 66.41 1.99 -2.36
CA MET A 4 65.33 2.91 -1.96
C MET A 4 64.02 2.13 -1.91
N ILE A 5 63.48 1.98 -0.70
CA ILE A 5 62.17 1.40 -0.40
C ILE A 5 61.10 2.49 -0.53
N ALA A 6 60.16 2.31 -1.47
CA ALA A 6 58.96 3.13 -1.57
C ALA A 6 57.97 2.74 -0.46
N GLN A 7 57.54 3.72 0.33
CA GLN A 7 56.47 3.58 1.33
C GLN A 7 55.11 3.58 0.61
N VAL A 8 54.41 2.45 0.59
CA VAL A 8 53.01 2.39 0.14
C VAL A 8 52.11 2.76 1.30
N SER A 9 51.51 3.95 1.28
CA SER A 9 50.38 4.30 2.15
C SER A 9 49.14 3.57 1.65
N ILE A 10 48.83 2.43 2.28
CA ILE A 10 47.59 1.68 2.04
C ILE A 10 46.42 2.55 2.56
N GLY A 11 45.61 3.04 1.63
CA GLY A 11 44.41 3.83 1.94
C GLY A 11 43.49 3.04 2.87
N LYS A 12 43.03 3.72 3.93
CA LYS A 12 42.11 3.18 4.93
C LYS A 12 40.84 2.71 4.24
N SER A 13 40.64 1.39 4.09
CA SER A 13 39.33 0.86 3.71
C SER A 13 38.38 1.21 4.86
N SER A 14 37.39 2.05 4.58
CA SER A 14 36.27 2.20 5.50
C SER A 14 35.57 0.85 5.53
N ASN A 15 35.75 0.09 6.60
CA ASN A 15 34.92 -1.08 6.85
C ASN A 15 33.47 -0.59 6.95
N ILE A 16 32.71 -0.78 5.88
CA ILE A 16 31.28 -0.51 5.85
C ILE A 16 30.63 -1.68 6.57
N PHE A 17 30.43 -1.53 7.88
CA PHE A 17 29.58 -2.44 8.63
C PHE A 17 28.12 -2.10 8.34
N ALA A 18 27.29 -3.12 8.13
CA ALA A 18 25.86 -2.91 7.97
C ALA A 18 25.26 -2.39 9.29
N ASN A 19 24.43 -1.35 9.21
CA ASN A 19 23.74 -0.80 10.37
C ASN A 19 22.39 -1.51 10.56
N TYR A 20 22.43 -2.66 11.24
CA TYR A 20 21.24 -3.48 11.48
C TYR A 20 20.21 -2.80 12.38
N GLU A 21 20.63 -1.99 13.37
CA GLU A 21 19.71 -1.24 14.23
C GLU A 21 18.87 -0.22 13.43
N LEU A 22 19.48 0.42 12.43
CA LEU A 22 18.78 1.34 11.55
C LEU A 22 17.85 0.60 10.59
N ALA A 23 18.28 -0.54 10.06
CA ALA A 23 17.44 -1.38 9.20
C ALA A 23 16.17 -1.84 9.92
N ASP A 24 16.28 -2.24 11.19
CA ASP A 24 15.15 -2.64 12.02
C ASP A 24 14.14 -1.48 12.21
N LYS A 25 14.61 -0.26 12.43
CA LYS A 25 13.75 0.94 12.52
C LYS A 25 12.98 1.23 11.23
N PHE A 26 13.56 0.95 10.07
CA PHE A 26 12.90 1.17 8.78
C PHE A 26 12.05 -0.01 8.32
N GLN A 27 12.20 -1.19 8.93
CA GLN A 27 11.47 -2.40 8.58
C GLN A 27 9.96 -2.19 8.63
N ASP A 28 9.47 -1.40 9.58
CA ASP A 28 8.05 -1.04 9.74
C ASP A 28 7.44 -0.37 8.50
N PHE A 29 8.24 0.39 7.74
CA PHE A 29 7.80 1.12 6.55
C PHE A 29 8.08 0.36 5.25
N THR A 30 8.57 -0.87 5.35
CA THR A 30 8.77 -1.73 4.17
C THR A 30 7.46 -2.39 3.75
N LEU A 31 7.45 -2.92 2.53
CA LEU A 31 6.37 -3.75 2.01
C LEU A 31 6.22 -5.10 2.76
N GLY A 32 7.20 -5.50 3.57
CA GLY A 32 7.09 -6.63 4.50
C GLY A 32 6.63 -6.24 5.90
N GLY A 33 6.57 -4.94 6.20
CA GLY A 33 6.18 -4.37 7.49
C GLY A 33 4.73 -3.89 7.52
N LYS A 34 4.46 -2.75 8.16
CA LYS A 34 3.12 -2.18 8.32
C LYS A 34 2.48 -1.74 7.01
N LEU A 35 3.26 -1.51 5.95
CA LEU A 35 2.76 -1.18 4.61
C LEU A 35 2.39 -2.41 3.79
N SER A 36 2.62 -3.63 4.29
CA SER A 36 2.32 -4.89 3.58
C SER A 36 0.87 -5.02 3.14
N ASN A 37 -0.05 -4.34 3.83
CA ASN A 37 -1.46 -4.38 3.50
C ASN A 37 -1.87 -3.36 2.42
N ILE A 38 -1.03 -2.41 2.02
CA ILE A 38 -1.39 -1.39 1.02
C ILE A 38 -1.41 -2.01 -0.38
N SER A 39 -2.41 -1.64 -1.20
CA SER A 39 -2.50 -2.12 -2.57
C SER A 39 -1.37 -1.55 -3.45
N LEU A 40 -0.62 -2.44 -4.12
CA LEU A 40 0.41 -2.08 -5.12
C LEU A 40 -0.08 -2.26 -6.57
N SER A 41 -1.21 -2.93 -6.73
CA SER A 41 -1.87 -3.18 -8.01
C SER A 41 -3.37 -3.00 -7.85
N VAL A 42 -4.06 -2.73 -8.95
CA VAL A 42 -5.53 -2.70 -9.01
C VAL A 42 -6.04 -3.89 -9.81
N TYR A 43 -7.16 -4.45 -9.36
CA TYR A 43 -7.84 -5.53 -10.05
C TYR A 43 -9.20 -5.02 -10.53
N PRO A 44 -9.35 -4.67 -11.82
CA PRO A 44 -10.59 -4.13 -12.34
C PRO A 44 -11.68 -5.20 -12.34
N ARG A 45 -12.88 -4.82 -11.90
CA ARG A 45 -14.10 -5.63 -11.96
C ARG A 45 -15.06 -4.95 -12.94
N GLY A 46 -15.24 -5.57 -14.10
CA GLY A 46 -16.08 -5.05 -15.17
C GLY A 46 -17.55 -4.95 -14.75
N ILE A 47 -18.26 -4.00 -15.37
CA ILE A 47 -19.68 -3.78 -15.15
C ILE A 47 -20.43 -4.11 -16.43
N ASN A 48 -21.10 -5.27 -16.41
CA ASN A 48 -21.93 -5.77 -17.51
C ASN A 48 -21.20 -5.68 -18.87
N ASP A 49 -21.92 -5.30 -19.92
CA ASP A 49 -21.44 -5.17 -21.30
C ASP A 49 -20.85 -3.77 -21.59
N THR A 50 -20.19 -3.15 -20.59
CA THR A 50 -19.56 -1.83 -20.75
C THR A 50 -18.06 -1.91 -20.47
N ASP A 51 -17.31 -0.93 -20.98
CA ASP A 51 -15.89 -0.76 -20.63
C ASP A 51 -15.70 -0.17 -19.21
N ASN A 52 -16.80 0.16 -18.51
CA ASN A 52 -16.71 0.70 -17.16
C ASN A 52 -16.41 -0.41 -16.17
N PHE A 53 -15.65 -0.06 -15.15
CA PHE A 53 -15.24 -1.01 -14.12
C PHE A 53 -15.09 -0.32 -12.78
N TRP A 54 -15.05 -1.13 -11.73
CA TRP A 54 -14.69 -0.65 -10.40
C TRP A 54 -13.52 -1.45 -9.83
N PHE A 55 -12.82 -0.87 -8.87
CA PHE A 55 -11.76 -1.57 -8.14
C PHE A 55 -11.71 -1.15 -6.67
N GLU A 56 -11.20 -2.05 -5.84
CA GLU A 56 -10.85 -1.77 -4.44
C GLU A 56 -9.37 -1.36 -4.34
N PHE A 57 -9.06 -0.47 -3.41
CA PHE A 57 -7.70 -0.04 -3.13
C PHE A 57 -7.48 0.09 -1.62
N GLN A 58 -6.57 -0.71 -1.07
CA GLN A 58 -6.25 -0.69 0.35
C GLN A 58 -5.25 0.43 0.64
N THR A 59 -5.61 1.33 1.55
CA THR A 59 -4.78 2.42 2.07
C THR A 59 -4.47 2.20 3.54
N THR A 60 -3.67 3.10 4.14
CA THR A 60 -3.45 3.12 5.60
C THR A 60 -4.73 3.38 6.39
N SER A 61 -5.72 4.06 5.80
CA SER A 61 -7.00 4.37 6.45
C SER A 61 -8.09 3.31 6.23
N GLY A 62 -7.84 2.29 5.41
CA GLY A 62 -8.84 1.28 5.06
C GLY A 62 -9.01 1.12 3.54
N LYS A 63 -10.04 0.38 3.14
CA LYS A 63 -10.36 0.19 1.72
C LYS A 63 -11.06 1.43 1.15
N GLU A 64 -10.63 1.82 -0.03
CA GLU A 64 -11.31 2.75 -0.91
C GLU A 64 -11.89 1.98 -2.10
N TYR A 65 -12.99 2.49 -2.65
CA TYR A 65 -13.71 1.87 -3.77
C TYR A 65 -13.91 2.92 -4.85
N TYR A 66 -13.44 2.63 -6.05
CA TYR A 66 -13.49 3.57 -7.17
C TYR A 66 -14.25 2.99 -8.35
N TYR A 67 -15.06 3.85 -8.97
CA TYR A 67 -15.68 3.62 -10.27
C TYR A 67 -14.90 4.37 -11.34
N VAL A 68 -14.69 3.72 -12.48
CA VAL A 68 -13.96 4.27 -13.63
C VAL A 68 -14.84 4.21 -14.86
N MET A 69 -14.88 5.32 -15.59
CA MET A 69 -15.51 5.46 -16.89
C MET A 69 -14.42 5.79 -17.92
N PRO A 70 -13.79 4.78 -18.56
CA PRO A 70 -12.64 5.00 -19.45
C PRO A 70 -12.98 5.89 -20.65
N ALA A 71 -14.15 5.69 -21.25
CA ALA A 71 -14.62 6.50 -22.37
C ALA A 71 -14.74 8.00 -22.04
N ALA A 72 -14.99 8.34 -20.77
CA ALA A 72 -15.05 9.71 -20.28
C ALA A 72 -13.75 10.20 -19.63
N GLY A 73 -12.74 9.32 -19.48
CA GLY A 73 -11.51 9.61 -18.73
C GLY A 73 -11.74 9.94 -17.26
N LYS A 74 -12.82 9.42 -16.65
CA LYS A 74 -13.25 9.77 -15.28
C LYS A 74 -13.01 8.64 -14.29
N ARG A 75 -12.66 9.02 -13.06
CA ARG A 75 -12.62 8.15 -11.88
C ARG A 75 -13.24 8.87 -10.69
N GLU A 76 -14.14 8.21 -10.00
CA GLU A 76 -14.85 8.76 -8.83
C GLU A 76 -15.05 7.69 -7.74
N PRO A 77 -15.34 8.08 -6.49
CA PRO A 77 -15.71 7.12 -5.47
C PRO A 77 -16.94 6.31 -5.90
N LEU A 78 -16.88 4.99 -5.73
CA LEU A 78 -17.99 4.09 -6.09
C LEU A 78 -19.24 4.37 -5.23
N PHE A 79 -19.05 4.77 -3.98
CA PHE A 79 -20.11 5.18 -3.05
C PHE A 79 -19.55 6.02 -1.90
N ASP A 80 -20.43 6.71 -1.17
CA ASP A 80 -20.09 7.38 0.09
C ASP A 80 -19.97 6.35 1.23
N LYS A 81 -18.74 6.10 1.69
CA LYS A 81 -18.47 5.13 2.77
C LYS A 81 -19.19 5.46 4.09
N GLY A 82 -19.41 6.73 4.40
CA GLY A 82 -20.11 7.14 5.62
C GLY A 82 -21.58 6.78 5.55
N LYS A 83 -22.24 7.10 4.43
CA LYS A 83 -23.65 6.72 4.20
C LYS A 83 -23.83 5.21 4.16
N MET A 84 -22.92 4.50 3.49
CA MET A 84 -22.96 3.03 3.40
C MET A 84 -22.83 2.38 4.79
N ALA A 85 -21.85 2.81 5.59
CA ALA A 85 -21.67 2.31 6.95
C ALA A 85 -22.90 2.57 7.84
N MET A 86 -23.50 3.76 7.74
CA MET A 86 -24.72 4.11 8.48
C MET A 86 -25.89 3.21 8.10
N GLN A 87 -26.14 3.00 6.81
CA GLN A 87 -27.20 2.12 6.33
C GLN A 87 -27.00 0.66 6.75
N LEU A 88 -25.77 0.16 6.68
CA LEU A 88 -25.40 -1.17 7.16
C LEU A 88 -25.61 -1.29 8.67
N SER A 89 -25.26 -0.26 9.44
CA SER A 89 -25.51 -0.22 10.88
C SER A 89 -26.99 -0.31 11.22
N GLU A 90 -27.83 0.45 10.50
CA GLU A 90 -29.28 0.42 10.69
C GLU A 90 -29.89 -0.95 10.37
N PHE A 91 -29.38 -1.59 9.31
CA PHE A 91 -29.82 -2.91 8.87
C PHE A 91 -29.38 -4.03 9.83
N THR A 92 -28.11 -4.03 10.22
CA THR A 92 -27.52 -5.08 11.08
C THR A 92 -27.81 -4.89 12.58
N LYS A 93 -28.31 -3.72 12.98
CA LYS A 93 -28.44 -3.31 14.39
C LYS A 93 -27.11 -3.28 15.15
N GLY A 94 -26.00 -3.12 14.45
CA GLY A 94 -24.64 -3.03 15.00
C GLY A 94 -23.87 -1.80 14.51
N VAL A 95 -22.77 -1.45 15.19
CA VAL A 95 -21.90 -0.36 14.73
C VAL A 95 -20.98 -0.86 13.62
N VAL A 96 -21.04 -0.19 12.46
CA VAL A 96 -20.22 -0.48 11.29
C VAL A 96 -19.28 0.69 11.08
N ASP A 97 -17.97 0.40 11.07
CA ASP A 97 -16.94 1.40 10.81
C ASP A 97 -16.77 1.58 9.28
N ARG A 98 -16.90 2.82 8.82
CA ARG A 98 -16.71 3.20 7.41
C ARG A 98 -15.36 2.80 6.83
N ASN A 99 -14.34 2.65 7.67
CA ASN A 99 -12.97 2.28 7.26
C ASN A 99 -12.76 0.76 7.25
N LYS A 100 -13.73 -0.01 7.75
CA LYS A 100 -13.72 -1.48 7.76
C LYS A 100 -14.78 -2.10 6.84
N LEU A 101 -15.32 -1.31 5.91
CA LEU A 101 -16.21 -1.82 4.86
C LEU A 101 -15.42 -2.78 3.94
N ASP A 102 -15.94 -4.00 3.76
CA ASP A 102 -15.39 -4.99 2.84
C ASP A 102 -16.49 -5.48 1.90
N THR A 103 -16.23 -5.47 0.59
CA THR A 103 -17.15 -6.02 -0.42
C THR A 103 -17.06 -7.54 -0.52
N ARG A 104 -16.05 -8.16 0.09
CA ARG A 104 -15.95 -9.63 0.15
C ARG A 104 -16.75 -10.15 1.34
N TRP A 105 -17.79 -10.93 1.04
CA TRP A 105 -18.41 -11.78 2.05
C TRP A 105 -17.44 -12.90 2.42
N ARG A 106 -16.99 -12.93 3.68
CA ARG A 106 -16.31 -14.10 4.24
C ARG A 106 -17.40 -15.04 4.78
N ASN A 107 -17.47 -16.24 4.20
CA ASN A 107 -18.20 -17.37 4.76
C ASN A 107 -17.26 -18.18 5.64
#